data_AF-A0A1F8NVY4-F1
#
_entry.id   AF-A0A1F8NVY4-F1
#
_cell.length_a   1.000
_cell.length_b   1.000
_cell.length_c   1.000
_cell.angle_alpha   90.00
_cell.angle_beta   90.00
_cell.angle_gamma   90.00
#
_symmetry.space_group_name_H-M   'P 1'
#
loop_
_entity.id
_entity.type
_entity.pdbx_description
1 polymer ?
#
loop_
_entity_poly.entity_id
_entity_poly.type
_entity_poly.pdbx_seq_one_letter_code
_entity_poly.pdbx_strand_id
1 'polypeptide(L)'
;MLCIVTRDLKDAAVPGLSSDRCFFIAYEAGLTLATIPLYCYGYETHGRGHHWMTFLVLPEVMGSDIFELADYFELCRTKRNVGTYDRGGQISQSEVEELINEVKQFQFMVEEWLRINHPHFV
;
A
#
# COMPACT_ATOMS: atom_id res chain seq x y z
N MET A 1 -4.67 6.37 10.79
CA MET A 1 -4.08 5.92 9.51
C MET A 1 -5.16 5.37 8.56
N LEU A 2 -6.12 4.56 9.02
CA LEU A 2 -7.23 4.07 8.18
C LEU A 2 -8.05 5.15 7.46
N CYS A 3 -8.33 6.29 8.12
CA CYS A 3 -9.01 7.42 7.45
C CYS A 3 -8.19 8.02 6.29
N ILE A 4 -6.86 8.00 6.39
CA ILE A 4 -5.95 8.48 5.34
C ILE A 4 -6.01 7.52 4.15
N VAL A 5 -5.91 6.21 4.41
CA VAL A 5 -6.07 5.16 3.38
C VAL A 5 -7.41 5.30 2.65
N THR A 6 -8.50 5.50 3.40
CA THR A 6 -9.85 5.66 2.83
C THR A 6 -9.95 6.92 1.95
N ARG A 7 -9.32 8.03 2.36
CA ARG A 7 -9.25 9.26 1.56
C ARG A 7 -8.46 9.00 0.27
N ASP A 8 -7.27 8.42 0.39
CA ASP A 8 -6.37 8.23 -0.75
C ASP A 8 -6.97 7.28 -1.78
N LEU A 9 -7.68 6.22 -1.37
CA LEU A 9 -8.43 5.36 -2.29
C LEU A 9 -9.56 6.09 -3.02
N LYS A 10 -10.21 7.07 -2.38
CA LYS A 10 -11.22 7.92 -3.05
C LYS A 10 -10.57 8.87 -4.03
N ASP A 11 -9.46 9.50 -3.64
CA ASP A 11 -8.73 10.46 -4.46
C ASP A 11 -8.12 9.77 -5.70
N ALA A 12 -7.62 8.55 -5.56
CA ALA A 12 -7.11 7.72 -6.67
C ALA A 12 -8.20 7.31 -7.67
N ALA A 13 -9.48 7.42 -7.31
CA ALA A 13 -10.63 7.10 -8.17
C ALA A 13 -11.29 8.34 -8.79
N VAL A 14 -10.74 9.54 -8.57
CA VAL A 14 -11.32 10.78 -9.11
C VAL A 14 -11.21 10.82 -10.64
N PRO A 15 -12.32 11.03 -11.37
CA PRO A 15 -12.29 11.14 -12.83
C PRO A 15 -11.40 12.30 -13.31
N GLY A 16 -10.61 12.04 -14.34
CA GLY A 16 -9.75 13.05 -14.97
C GLY A 16 -8.35 13.18 -14.38
N LEU A 17 -8.00 12.43 -13.33
CA LEU A 17 -6.60 12.24 -12.95
C LEU A 17 -5.89 11.30 -13.94
N SER A 18 -4.58 11.50 -14.13
CA SER A 18 -3.76 10.60 -14.93
C SER A 18 -3.57 9.26 -14.23
N SER A 19 -3.40 8.18 -15.00
CA SER A 19 -3.13 6.85 -14.46
C SER A 19 -1.90 6.84 -13.55
N ASP A 20 -0.81 7.55 -13.90
CA ASP A 20 0.37 7.67 -13.04
C ASP A 20 0.04 8.31 -11.67
N ARG A 21 -0.84 9.32 -11.66
CA ARG A 21 -1.23 9.99 -10.41
C ARG A 21 -2.14 9.11 -9.58
N CYS A 22 -3.11 8.45 -10.19
CA CYS A 22 -3.98 7.49 -9.50
C CYS A 22 -3.17 6.35 -8.89
N PHE A 23 -2.22 5.78 -9.65
CA PHE A 23 -1.32 4.74 -9.18
C PHE A 23 -0.47 5.20 -8.00
N PHE A 24 0.12 6.40 -8.08
CA PHE A 24 0.89 6.96 -6.97
C PHE A 24 0.06 7.06 -5.69
N ILE A 25 -1.16 7.62 -5.77
CA ILE A 25 -2.02 7.79 -4.60
C ILE A 25 -2.45 6.44 -4.03
N ALA A 26 -2.84 5.49 -4.89
CA ALA A 26 -3.22 4.14 -4.45
C ALA A 26 -2.04 3.41 -3.79
N TYR A 27 -0.83 3.55 -4.32
CA TYR A 27 0.39 2.96 -3.76
C TYR A 27 0.70 3.55 -2.36
N GLU A 28 0.62 4.87 -2.20
CA GLU A 28 0.84 5.52 -0.89
C GLU A 28 -0.21 5.08 0.15
N ALA A 29 -1.45 4.82 -0.30
CA ALA A 29 -2.48 4.23 0.56
C ALA A 29 -2.10 2.82 1.02
N GLY A 30 -1.61 1.97 0.11
CA GLY A 30 -1.11 0.63 0.43
C GLY A 30 0.08 0.63 1.38
N LEU A 31 1.05 1.53 1.16
CA LEU A 31 2.17 1.73 2.07
C LEU A 31 1.71 2.17 3.46
N THR A 32 0.86 3.20 3.52
CA THR A 32 0.32 3.72 4.79
C THR A 32 -0.39 2.60 5.56
N LEU A 33 -1.15 1.76 4.86
CA LEU A 33 -1.82 0.62 5.44
C LEU A 33 -0.83 -0.44 5.97
N ALA A 34 0.25 -0.74 5.23
CA ALA A 34 1.29 -1.67 5.65
C ALA A 34 2.07 -1.21 6.89
N THR A 35 2.18 0.10 7.13
CA THR A 35 2.81 0.60 8.35
C THR A 35 1.97 0.36 9.62
N ILE A 36 0.66 0.12 9.51
CA ILE A 36 -0.21 -0.05 10.69
C ILE A 36 0.12 -1.32 11.48
N PRO A 37 0.17 -2.54 10.89
CA PRO A 37 0.58 -3.74 11.61
C PRO A 37 1.97 -3.62 12.23
N LEU A 38 2.92 -3.04 11.48
CA LEU A 38 4.28 -2.81 11.97
C LEU A 38 4.27 -1.91 13.23
N TYR A 39 3.55 -0.80 13.18
CA TYR A 39 3.40 0.10 14.33
C TYR A 39 2.79 -0.61 15.54
N CYS A 40 1.72 -1.40 15.33
CA CYS A 40 1.09 -2.18 16.40
C CYS A 40 2.04 -3.22 17.01
N TYR A 41 2.96 -3.75 16.22
CA TYR A 41 4.01 -4.67 16.67
C TYR A 41 5.23 -3.95 17.31
N GLY A 42 5.24 -2.61 17.32
CA GLY A 42 6.30 -1.78 17.89
C GLY A 42 7.44 -1.44 16.93
N TYR A 43 7.27 -1.67 15.62
CA TYR A 43 8.21 -1.27 14.59
C TYR A 43 7.89 0.11 14.01
N GLU A 44 8.94 0.85 13.65
CA GLU A 44 8.82 2.12 12.94
C GLU A 44 9.90 2.20 11.85
N THR A 45 9.49 2.51 10.61
CA THR A 45 10.40 2.56 9.47
C THR A 45 10.59 3.99 8.99
N HIS A 46 11.83 4.44 8.81
CA HIS A 46 12.16 5.81 8.43
C HIS A 46 13.27 5.89 7.37
N GLY A 47 13.33 7.02 6.67
CA GLY A 47 14.46 7.37 5.81
C GLY A 47 14.49 6.62 4.46
N ARG A 48 15.67 6.56 3.83
CA ARG A 48 15.82 5.90 2.52
C ARG A 48 15.62 4.38 2.67
N GLY A 49 14.80 3.80 1.80
CA GLY A 49 14.51 2.37 1.80
C GLY A 49 13.40 1.94 2.77
N HIS A 50 12.73 2.88 3.45
CA HIS A 50 11.68 2.53 4.41
C HIS A 50 10.50 1.79 3.79
N HIS A 51 10.12 2.08 2.53
CA HIS A 51 9.08 1.35 1.81
C HIS A 51 9.46 -0.14 1.64
N TRP A 52 10.67 -0.37 1.13
CA TRP A 52 11.21 -1.72 0.96
C TRP A 52 11.25 -2.48 2.29
N MET A 53 11.74 -1.82 3.36
CA MET A 53 11.75 -2.42 4.70
C MET A 53 10.34 -2.71 5.21
N THR A 54 9.38 -1.82 4.96
CA THR A 54 7.97 -2.01 5.36
C THR A 54 7.40 -3.28 4.76
N PHE A 55 7.55 -3.48 3.45
CA PHE A 55 7.02 -4.68 2.78
C PHE A 55 7.84 -5.93 3.10
N LEU A 56 9.17 -5.82 3.28
CA LEU A 56 10.01 -6.94 3.68
C LEU A 56 9.60 -7.52 5.04
N VAL A 57 9.28 -6.67 6.01
CA VAL A 57 8.96 -7.08 7.39
C VAL A 57 7.48 -7.43 7.56
N LEU A 58 6.60 -6.98 6.67
CA LEU A 58 5.15 -7.20 6.78
C LEU A 58 4.76 -8.68 6.97
N PRO A 59 5.32 -9.67 6.25
CA PRO A 59 5.00 -11.09 6.45
C PRO A 59 5.47 -11.63 7.81
N GLU A 60 6.54 -11.08 8.38
CA GLU A 60 6.98 -11.45 9.73
C GLU A 60 6.01 -10.97 10.81
N VAL A 61 5.20 -9.94 10.52
CA VAL A 61 4.23 -9.35 11.45
C VAL A 61 2.83 -9.94 11.27
N MET A 62 2.35 -10.06 10.03
CA MET A 62 0.98 -10.52 9.73
C MET A 62 0.88 -12.01 9.42
N GLY A 63 2.01 -12.71 9.23
CA GLY A 63 2.07 -14.10 8.79
C GLY A 63 2.41 -14.24 7.31
N SER A 64 2.86 -15.44 6.92
CA SER A 64 3.37 -15.74 5.59
C SER A 64 2.34 -15.61 4.47
N ASP A 65 1.05 -15.65 4.79
CA ASP A 65 -0.04 -15.59 3.80
C ASP A 65 -0.08 -14.24 3.05
N ILE A 66 0.55 -13.19 3.61
CA ILE A 66 0.64 -11.86 2.98
C ILE A 66 1.86 -11.73 2.05
N PHE A 67 2.70 -12.75 1.92
CA PHE A 67 3.98 -12.66 1.21
C PHE A 67 3.84 -12.21 -0.25
N GLU A 68 2.93 -12.83 -1.00
CA GLU A 68 2.70 -12.48 -2.41
C GLU A 68 2.24 -11.03 -2.56
N LEU A 69 1.39 -10.56 -1.65
CA LEU A 69 0.90 -9.19 -1.63
C LEU A 69 2.00 -8.18 -1.29
N ALA A 70 2.87 -8.52 -0.34
CA ALA A 70 4.03 -7.70 0.01
C ALA A 70 5.02 -7.58 -1.17
N ASP A 71 5.29 -8.69 -1.88
CA ASP A 71 6.14 -8.70 -3.08
C ASP A 71 5.50 -7.87 -4.21
N TYR A 72 4.19 -8.01 -4.42
CA TYR A 72 3.44 -7.17 -5.38
C TYR A 72 3.60 -5.67 -5.09
N PHE A 73 3.46 -5.24 -3.83
CA PHE A 73 3.66 -3.83 -3.48
C PHE A 73 5.11 -3.36 -3.68
N GLU A 74 6.10 -4.22 -3.47
CA GLU A 74 7.50 -3.89 -3.76
C GLU A 74 7.77 -3.74 -5.28
N LEU A 75 7.12 -4.56 -6.12
CA LEU A 75 7.13 -4.37 -7.57
C LEU A 75 6.48 -3.03 -7.96
N CYS A 76 5.35 -2.68 -7.34
CA CYS A 76 4.68 -1.39 -7.55
C CYS A 76 5.56 -0.20 -7.14
N ARG A 77 6.35 -0.32 -6.06
CA ARG A 77 7.33 0.70 -5.65
C ARG A 77 8.32 1.00 -6.76
N THR A 78 8.83 -0.05 -7.41
CA THR A 78 9.81 0.08 -8.48
C THR A 78 9.18 0.76 -9.70
N LYS A 79 7.95 0.35 -10.09
CA LYS A 79 7.19 0.98 -11.19
C LYS A 79 6.91 2.46 -10.95
N ARG A 80 6.50 2.85 -9.73
CA ARG A 80 6.30 4.26 -9.35
C ARG A 80 7.55 5.09 -9.64
N ASN A 81 8.73 4.59 -9.29
CA ASN A 81 9.97 5.31 -9.51
C ASN A 81 10.28 5.46 -11.01
N VAL A 82 10.03 4.44 -11.83
CA VAL A 82 10.20 4.53 -13.29
C VAL A 82 9.24 5.57 -13.89
N GLY A 83 7.96 5.54 -13.54
CA GLY A 83 6.97 6.52 -14.04
C GLY A 83 7.24 7.96 -13.61
N THR A 84 7.98 8.17 -12.50
CA THR A 84 8.32 9.52 -12.02
C THR A 84 9.53 10.12 -12.76
N TYR A 85 10.46 9.30 -13.25
CA TYR A 85 11.73 9.75 -13.84
C TYR A 85 11.82 9.55 -15.36
N ASP A 86 11.09 8.60 -15.94
CA ASP A 86 11.28 8.15 -17.32
C ASP A 86 9.98 8.30 -18.13
N ARG A 87 9.72 9.53 -18.61
CA ARG A 87 8.58 9.94 -19.48
C ARG A 87 7.21 9.39 -19.01
N GLY A 88 6.42 10.22 -18.32
CA GLY A 88 5.08 9.87 -17.84
C GLY A 88 4.18 9.18 -18.89
N GLY A 89 3.31 8.27 -18.45
CA GLY A 89 2.44 7.45 -19.31
C GLY A 89 2.80 5.97 -19.39
N GLN A 90 3.58 5.44 -18.44
CA GLN A 90 3.93 4.01 -18.40
C GLN A 90 2.93 3.15 -17.61
N ILE A 91 2.09 3.78 -16.79
CA ILE A 91 1.06 3.06 -16.03
C ILE A 91 -0.24 3.05 -16.81
N SER A 92 -0.74 1.85 -17.10
CA SER A 92 -2.04 1.64 -17.72
C SER A 92 -3.19 1.82 -16.72
N GLN A 93 -4.39 2.11 -17.25
CA GLN A 93 -5.60 2.19 -16.42
C GLN A 93 -5.91 0.85 -15.72
N SER A 94 -5.64 -0.28 -16.38
CA SER A 94 -5.80 -1.62 -15.78
C SER A 94 -4.88 -1.84 -14.59
N GLU A 95 -3.63 -1.35 -14.64
CA GLU A 95 -2.70 -1.47 -13.49
C GLU A 95 -3.14 -0.61 -12.31
N VAL A 96 -3.77 0.54 -12.56
CA VAL A 96 -4.38 1.37 -11.50
C VAL A 96 -5.54 0.61 -10.84
N GLU A 97 -6.42 0.02 -11.65
CA GLU A 97 -7.58 -0.72 -11.16
C GLU A 97 -7.17 -1.96 -10.36
N GLU A 98 -6.16 -2.70 -10.84
CA GLU A 98 -5.54 -3.81 -10.14
C GLU A 98 -5.00 -3.36 -8.77
N LEU A 99 -4.14 -2.33 -8.74
CA LEU A 99 -3.55 -1.82 -7.50
C LEU A 99 -4.63 -1.34 -6.51
N ILE A 100 -5.66 -0.63 -6.96
CA ILE A 100 -6.77 -0.20 -6.10
C ILE A 100 -7.50 -1.41 -5.49
N ASN A 101 -7.71 -2.47 -6.27
CA ASN A 101 -8.35 -3.68 -5.77
C ASN A 101 -7.47 -4.41 -4.75
N GLU A 102 -6.17 -4.54 -5.02
CA GLU A 102 -5.21 -5.14 -4.08
C GLU A 102 -5.15 -4.35 -2.76
N VAL A 103 -5.12 -3.01 -2.81
CA VAL A 103 -5.12 -2.19 -1.59
C VAL A 103 -6.42 -2.33 -0.80
N LYS A 104 -7.58 -2.47 -1.46
CA LYS A 104 -8.86 -2.72 -0.79
C LYS A 104 -8.90 -4.10 -0.12
N GLN A 105 -8.42 -5.13 -0.80
CA GLN A 105 -8.31 -6.47 -0.21
C GLN A 105 -7.36 -6.45 0.98
N PHE A 106 -6.21 -5.78 0.83
CA PHE A 106 -5.27 -5.60 1.92
C PHE A 106 -5.89 -4.88 3.12
N GLN A 107 -6.70 -3.85 2.87
CA GLN A 107 -7.40 -3.11 3.94
C GLN A 107 -8.25 -4.04 4.78
N PHE A 108 -9.03 -4.92 4.12
CA PHE A 108 -9.83 -5.92 4.82
C PHE A 108 -8.98 -6.86 5.68
N MET A 109 -7.84 -7.33 5.14
CA MET A 109 -6.91 -8.20 5.88
C MET A 109 -6.30 -7.51 7.10
N VAL A 110 -5.88 -6.25 6.97
CA VAL A 110 -5.32 -5.47 8.09
C VAL A 110 -6.38 -5.20 9.15
N GLU A 111 -7.59 -4.83 8.75
CA GLU A 111 -8.69 -4.59 9.69
C GLU A 111 -9.07 -5.88 10.44
N GLU A 112 -9.09 -7.03 9.78
CA GLU A 112 -9.32 -8.32 10.44
C GLU A 112 -8.18 -8.69 11.39
N TRP A 113 -6.94 -8.52 10.94
CA TRP A 113 -5.76 -8.75 11.78
C TRP A 113 -5.77 -7.86 13.03
N LEU A 114 -6.17 -6.58 12.89
CA LEU A 114 -6.32 -5.65 14.02
C LEU A 114 -7.42 -6.10 14.99
N ARG A 115 -8.57 -6.55 14.49
CA ARG A 115 -9.66 -7.08 15.34
C ARG A 115 -9.19 -8.26 16.18
N ILE A 116 -8.35 -9.13 15.63
CA ILE A 116 -7.86 -10.34 16.30
C ILE A 116 -6.72 -10.01 17.29
N ASN A 117 -5.72 -9.24 16.86
CA ASN A 117 -4.46 -9.09 17.60
C ASN A 117 -4.38 -7.80 18.43
N HIS A 118 -5.10 -6.77 18.00
CA HIS A 118 -4.97 -5.40 18.50
C HIS A 118 -6.34 -4.68 18.59
N PRO A 119 -7.34 -5.26 19.29
CA PRO A 119 -8.73 -4.79 19.23
C PRO A 119 -8.95 -3.37 19.78
N HIS A 120 -7.98 -2.83 20.51
CA HIS A 120 -7.99 -1.46 21.03
C HIS A 120 -7.65 -0.39 19.97
N PHE A 121 -7.21 -0.81 18.78
CA PHE A 121 -6.89 0.07 17.65
C PHE A 121 -7.98 0.07 16.54
N VAL A 122 -9.07 -0.67 16.73
CA VAL A 122 -10.22 -0.77 15.81
C VAL A 122 -11.31 0.23 16.20
#